data_AF-A0A4R3L3J7-F1
#
_entry.id   AF-A0A4R3L3J7-F1
#
_cell.length_a   1.000
_cell.length_b   1.000
_cell.length_c   1.000
_cell.angle_alpha   90.00
_cell.angle_beta   90.00
_cell.angle_gamma   90.00
#
_symmetry.space_group_name_H-M   'P 1'
#
loop_
_entity.id
_entity.type
_entity.pdbx_description
1 polymer ?
#
loop_
_entity_poly.entity_id
_entity_poly.type
_entity_poly.pdbx_seq_one_letter_code
_entity_poly.pdbx_strand_id
1 'polypeptide(L)'
;MSTTVPCNWYRGIVAALLLISALPLWAATFTPNSFEDRIDANPGDGICATAHPVVCTLRAAVMEANARPGLDIIELNGGTYEITREGSNENAALTGDLDLTDPAGLMILSQPGAFTTIGVGEMVSRVLQVHQGGLMLSGLRIGGGRATQGGGIHFAASRGNQEALIQFSMIESNIAGAGGGVFLDGGTLNVHHSRFMGNMVSSEALPGPLGVDIRAVNDATVRIERSSFYAHYTFGGTSNMLRGSISLDKSTLNMFSSSIIGIHDGGLVVASQLTPAT
;
A
#
# COMPACT_ATOMS: atom_id res chain seq x y z
N MET A 1 -0.35 -77.98 40.26
CA MET A 1 -0.14 -78.30 38.83
C MET A 1 0.37 -77.05 38.15
N SER A 2 1.59 -77.14 37.64
CA SER A 2 2.32 -76.09 36.94
C SER A 2 1.79 -75.94 35.52
N THR A 3 1.49 -74.71 35.08
CA THR A 3 1.50 -74.35 33.66
C THR A 3 1.89 -72.88 33.50
N THR A 4 3.12 -72.68 33.02
CA THR A 4 3.69 -71.44 32.48
C THR A 4 3.05 -71.04 31.15
N VAL A 5 2.79 -69.75 30.90
CA VAL A 5 2.74 -69.16 29.54
C VAL A 5 3.28 -67.71 29.59
N PRO A 6 4.05 -67.23 28.58
CA PRO A 6 5.07 -66.18 28.75
C PRO A 6 4.77 -64.83 28.07
N CYS A 7 5.58 -63.83 28.46
CA CYS A 7 6.25 -62.77 27.69
C CYS A 7 5.53 -61.95 26.58
N ASN A 8 5.55 -60.62 26.83
CA ASN A 8 5.48 -59.46 25.91
C ASN A 8 4.18 -59.28 25.12
N TRP A 9 3.74 -58.01 24.91
CA TRP A 9 3.52 -57.38 23.60
C TRP A 9 3.39 -55.85 23.74
N TYR A 10 4.40 -55.16 23.21
CA TYR A 10 4.35 -53.90 22.47
C TYR A 10 3.65 -52.65 23.04
N ARG A 11 4.50 -51.75 23.54
CA ARG A 11 4.32 -50.29 23.47
C ARG A 11 4.26 -49.89 21.99
N GLY A 12 3.22 -49.19 21.57
CA GLY A 12 3.10 -48.60 20.24
C GLY A 12 2.54 -47.18 20.33
N ILE A 13 3.39 -46.19 20.59
CA ILE A 13 3.04 -44.79 20.33
C ILE A 13 3.24 -44.60 18.83
N VAL A 14 2.15 -44.52 18.06
CA VAL A 14 2.20 -44.07 16.67
C VAL A 14 2.39 -42.56 16.70
N ALA A 15 3.64 -42.11 16.62
CA ALA A 15 3.94 -40.72 16.32
C ALA A 15 3.69 -40.50 14.82
N ALA A 16 2.54 -39.91 14.49
CA ALA A 16 2.29 -39.44 13.14
C ALA A 16 3.26 -38.28 12.85
N LEU A 17 4.33 -38.55 12.08
CA LEU A 17 5.14 -37.50 11.48
C LEU A 17 4.31 -36.82 10.40
N LEU A 18 3.68 -35.69 10.75
CA LEU A 18 3.26 -34.69 9.79
C LEU A 18 4.52 -34.14 9.11
N LEU A 19 4.86 -34.66 7.93
CA LEU A 19 5.75 -33.95 7.01
C LEU A 19 5.00 -32.68 6.56
N ILE A 20 5.18 -31.61 7.31
CA ILE A 20 4.87 -30.26 6.83
C ILE A 20 5.93 -29.99 5.76
N SER A 21 5.60 -30.22 4.49
CA SER A 21 6.44 -29.71 3.41
C SER A 21 6.39 -28.18 3.52
N ALA A 22 7.45 -27.57 4.05
CA ALA A 22 7.64 -26.15 3.88
C ALA A 22 7.76 -25.92 2.38
N LEU A 23 6.69 -25.46 1.74
CA LEU A 23 6.79 -24.91 0.39
C LEU A 23 7.86 -23.83 0.47
N PRO A 24 8.89 -23.88 -0.40
CA PRO A 24 9.88 -22.82 -0.43
C PRO A 24 9.15 -21.49 -0.61
N LEU A 25 9.38 -20.54 0.29
CA LEU A 25 8.86 -19.18 0.20
C LEU A 25 9.68 -18.45 -0.89
N TRP A 26 9.45 -18.83 -2.14
CA TRP A 26 10.17 -18.25 -3.27
C TRP A 26 9.42 -17.03 -3.76
N ALA A 27 10.00 -15.87 -3.46
CA ALA A 27 9.69 -14.62 -4.13
C ALA A 27 9.70 -14.82 -5.64
N ALA A 28 8.56 -14.59 -6.29
CA ALA A 28 8.45 -14.50 -7.74
C ALA A 28 8.74 -13.09 -8.22
N THR A 29 9.00 -12.99 -9.52
CA THR A 29 9.07 -11.71 -10.22
C THR A 29 8.10 -11.73 -11.38
N PHE A 30 7.16 -10.79 -11.37
CA PHE A 30 6.21 -10.56 -12.45
C PHE A 30 6.60 -9.31 -13.21
N THR A 31 6.61 -9.38 -14.53
CA THR A 31 6.96 -8.25 -15.40
C THR A 31 5.77 -7.94 -16.32
N PRO A 32 4.81 -7.10 -15.89
CA PRO A 32 3.72 -6.64 -16.73
C PRO A 32 4.20 -6.15 -18.09
N ASN A 33 3.63 -6.72 -19.14
CA ASN A 33 3.96 -6.43 -20.54
C ASN A 33 2.79 -5.79 -21.30
N SER A 34 1.69 -5.49 -20.61
CA SER A 34 0.53 -4.77 -21.13
C SER A 34 0.08 -3.68 -20.17
N PHE A 35 -0.33 -2.54 -20.72
CA PHE A 35 -0.92 -1.41 -19.99
C PHE A 35 -2.43 -1.54 -19.81
N GLU A 36 -3.05 -2.58 -20.36
CA GLU A 36 -4.48 -2.82 -20.16
C GLU A 36 -4.79 -3.13 -18.68
N ASP A 37 -5.97 -2.73 -18.21
CA ASP A 37 -6.44 -3.05 -16.88
C ASP A 37 -7.34 -4.28 -16.89
N ARG A 38 -6.74 -5.47 -16.80
CA ARG A 38 -7.45 -6.76 -16.80
C ARG A 38 -7.01 -7.64 -15.65
N ILE A 39 -7.93 -8.47 -15.17
CA ILE A 39 -7.70 -9.43 -14.10
C ILE A 39 -6.84 -10.61 -14.58
N ASP A 40 -6.14 -11.23 -13.64
CA ASP A 40 -5.53 -12.53 -13.88
C ASP A 40 -6.61 -13.59 -14.15
N ALA A 41 -6.33 -14.53 -15.06
CA ALA A 41 -7.25 -15.61 -15.40
C ALA A 41 -7.34 -16.66 -14.30
N ASN A 42 -6.23 -16.98 -13.64
CA ASN A 42 -6.12 -18.04 -12.64
C ASN A 42 -5.15 -17.63 -11.50
N PRO A 43 -5.53 -16.68 -10.62
CA PRO A 43 -4.68 -16.28 -9.50
C PRO A 43 -4.13 -17.45 -8.69
N GLY A 44 -2.82 -17.49 -8.49
CA GLY A 44 -2.09 -18.48 -7.69
C GLY A 44 -1.55 -19.66 -8.49
N ASP A 45 -1.66 -19.65 -9.82
CA ASP A 45 -1.10 -20.70 -10.69
C ASP A 45 0.41 -20.49 -11.00
N GLY A 46 0.97 -19.38 -10.52
CA GLY A 46 2.35 -18.98 -10.69
C GLY A 46 2.61 -18.11 -11.92
N ILE A 47 1.58 -17.81 -12.72
CA ILE A 47 1.69 -17.18 -14.04
C ILE A 47 0.82 -15.94 -14.10
N CYS A 48 1.45 -14.76 -14.18
CA CYS A 48 0.71 -13.54 -14.49
C CYS A 48 0.17 -13.57 -15.93
N ALA A 49 -1.12 -13.86 -16.10
CA ALA A 49 -1.74 -13.99 -17.41
C ALA A 49 -3.25 -13.70 -17.39
N THR A 50 -3.68 -12.77 -18.24
CA THR A 50 -5.10 -12.53 -18.53
C THR A 50 -5.69 -13.63 -19.42
N ALA A 51 -7.01 -13.81 -19.37
CA ALA A 51 -7.67 -14.88 -20.13
C ALA A 51 -7.60 -14.70 -21.66
N HIS A 52 -7.86 -13.48 -22.15
CA HIS A 52 -7.70 -13.11 -23.55
C HIS A 52 -7.64 -11.57 -23.72
N PRO A 53 -6.71 -11.00 -24.50
CA PRO A 53 -5.48 -11.66 -24.98
C PRO A 53 -4.65 -12.20 -23.81
N VAL A 54 -3.70 -13.11 -24.04
CA VAL A 54 -2.85 -13.65 -22.97
C VAL A 54 -1.67 -12.71 -22.76
N VAL A 55 -1.79 -11.81 -21.78
CA VAL A 55 -0.79 -10.80 -21.43
C VAL A 55 -0.69 -10.68 -19.91
N CYS A 56 0.43 -10.15 -19.41
CA CYS A 56 0.58 -9.81 -18.00
C CYS A 56 0.29 -8.31 -17.83
N THR A 57 -0.79 -7.99 -17.14
CA THR A 57 -1.15 -6.61 -16.75
C THR A 57 -0.67 -6.33 -15.33
N LEU A 58 -0.63 -5.06 -14.91
CA LEU A 58 -0.34 -4.71 -13.53
C LEU A 58 -1.35 -5.35 -12.56
N ARG A 59 -2.65 -5.31 -12.88
CA ARG A 59 -3.68 -5.93 -12.05
C ARG A 59 -3.52 -7.45 -11.97
N ALA A 60 -3.25 -8.12 -13.09
CA ALA A 60 -3.00 -9.55 -13.07
C ALA A 60 -1.77 -9.90 -12.20
N ALA A 61 -0.69 -9.13 -12.30
CA ALA A 61 0.49 -9.34 -11.48
C ALA A 61 0.22 -9.13 -9.97
N VAL A 62 -0.58 -8.14 -9.60
CA VAL A 62 -1.01 -7.92 -8.20
C VAL A 62 -1.88 -9.08 -7.71
N MET A 63 -2.83 -9.53 -8.53
CA MET A 63 -3.70 -10.66 -8.19
C MET A 63 -2.90 -11.96 -8.01
N GLU A 64 -1.91 -12.19 -8.86
CA GLU A 64 -1.03 -13.34 -8.78
C GLU A 64 -0.14 -13.29 -7.53
N ALA A 65 0.47 -12.13 -7.24
CA ALA A 65 1.26 -11.93 -6.03
C ALA A 65 0.43 -12.12 -4.74
N ASN A 66 -0.81 -11.60 -4.71
CA ASN A 66 -1.71 -11.78 -3.58
C ASN A 66 -2.07 -13.26 -3.29
N ALA A 67 -2.09 -14.08 -4.34
CA ALA A 67 -2.45 -15.50 -4.24
C ALA A 67 -1.26 -16.40 -3.93
N ARG A 68 -0.05 -15.83 -3.81
CA ARG A 68 1.19 -16.57 -3.59
C ARG A 68 1.81 -16.21 -2.24
N PRO A 69 2.47 -17.17 -1.57
CA PRO A 69 3.23 -16.87 -0.36
C PRO A 69 4.63 -16.37 -0.71
N GLY A 70 5.00 -15.21 -0.18
CA GLY A 70 6.39 -14.71 -0.21
C GLY A 70 6.47 -13.26 -0.64
N LEU A 71 7.60 -12.61 -0.37
CA LEU A 71 7.78 -11.22 -0.78
C LEU A 71 8.03 -11.14 -2.29
N ASP A 72 6.94 -11.12 -3.05
CA ASP A 72 6.98 -11.07 -4.51
C ASP A 72 7.41 -9.69 -5.03
N ILE A 73 7.87 -9.68 -6.27
CA ILE A 73 8.36 -8.49 -6.98
C ILE A 73 7.53 -8.28 -8.24
N ILE A 74 7.04 -7.06 -8.45
CA ILE A 74 6.47 -6.60 -9.71
C ILE A 74 7.43 -5.58 -10.30
N GLU A 75 8.03 -5.92 -11.43
CA GLU A 75 8.94 -5.04 -12.17
C GLU A 75 8.22 -4.46 -13.39
N LEU A 76 8.02 -3.14 -13.38
CA LEU A 76 7.22 -2.45 -14.37
C LEU A 76 8.10 -1.86 -15.47
N ASN A 77 7.71 -2.17 -16.72
CA ASN A 77 8.21 -1.47 -17.90
C ASN A 77 7.74 0.00 -17.88
N GLY A 78 8.50 0.88 -18.55
CA GLY A 78 8.15 2.30 -18.68
C GLY A 78 6.83 2.53 -19.41
N GLY A 79 6.04 3.47 -18.93
CA GLY A 79 4.71 3.78 -19.46
C GLY A 79 3.70 4.11 -18.36
N THR A 80 2.42 4.14 -18.71
CA THR A 80 1.33 4.43 -17.78
C THR A 80 0.44 3.21 -17.65
N TYR A 81 0.39 2.65 -16.44
CA TYR A 81 -0.58 1.63 -16.04
C TYR A 81 -1.79 2.36 -15.45
N GLU A 82 -2.83 2.52 -16.26
CA GLU A 82 -4.04 3.23 -15.88
C GLU A 82 -5.09 2.25 -15.36
N ILE A 83 -5.54 2.47 -14.13
CA ILE A 83 -6.67 1.78 -13.53
C ILE A 83 -7.94 2.32 -14.15
N THR A 84 -8.68 1.46 -14.86
CA THR A 84 -9.88 1.82 -15.63
C THR A 84 -11.08 0.95 -15.28
N ARG A 85 -10.90 -0.12 -14.49
CA ARG A 85 -11.99 -0.99 -14.08
C ARG A 85 -12.88 -0.34 -13.03
N GLU A 86 -14.13 -0.10 -13.39
CA GLU A 86 -15.14 0.46 -12.49
C GLU A 86 -15.47 -0.47 -11.33
N GLY A 87 -15.51 0.08 -10.12
CA GLY A 87 -15.96 -0.62 -8.92
C GLY A 87 -15.45 0.05 -7.67
N SER A 88 -16.04 -0.31 -6.53
CA SER A 88 -15.63 0.18 -5.21
C SER A 88 -16.03 -0.85 -4.15
N ASN A 89 -15.39 -0.79 -2.99
CA ASN A 89 -15.70 -1.62 -1.82
C ASN A 89 -15.51 -3.14 -2.07
N GLU A 90 -14.45 -3.46 -2.80
CA GLU A 90 -13.95 -4.82 -2.96
C GLU A 90 -12.51 -4.86 -2.41
N ASN A 91 -11.97 -6.04 -2.11
CA ASN A 91 -10.67 -6.19 -1.42
C ASN A 91 -9.77 -7.28 -2.06
N ALA A 92 -10.02 -7.63 -3.31
CA ALA A 92 -9.41 -8.70 -4.08
C ALA A 92 -8.78 -8.20 -5.39
N ALA A 93 -8.67 -6.88 -5.60
CA ALA A 93 -8.17 -6.25 -6.80
C ALA A 93 -8.91 -6.65 -8.10
N LEU A 94 -10.17 -7.08 -8.02
CA LEU A 94 -11.06 -7.36 -9.16
C LEU A 94 -11.61 -6.10 -9.85
N THR A 95 -11.84 -5.02 -9.11
CA THR A 95 -12.37 -3.74 -9.62
C THR A 95 -11.87 -2.56 -8.79
N GLY A 96 -11.91 -1.34 -9.32
CA GLY A 96 -11.43 -0.17 -8.58
C GLY A 96 -9.93 -0.23 -8.33
N ASP A 97 -9.51 0.07 -7.11
CA ASP A 97 -8.11 0.12 -6.70
C ASP A 97 -7.38 -1.22 -6.84
N LEU A 98 -6.06 -1.18 -6.69
CA LEU A 98 -5.26 -2.38 -6.55
C LEU A 98 -5.09 -2.70 -5.08
N ASP A 99 -5.80 -3.74 -4.63
CA ASP A 99 -5.68 -4.27 -3.28
C ASP A 99 -4.44 -5.15 -3.15
N LEU A 100 -3.58 -4.82 -2.20
CA LEU A 100 -2.42 -5.62 -1.80
C LEU A 100 -2.80 -6.34 -0.50
N THR A 101 -2.90 -7.66 -0.59
CA THR A 101 -3.42 -8.51 0.50
C THR A 101 -2.43 -9.56 0.96
N ASP A 102 -1.27 -9.71 0.33
CA ASP A 102 -0.24 -10.64 0.80
C ASP A 102 0.37 -10.19 2.14
N PRO A 103 0.28 -10.97 3.23
CA PRO A 103 0.92 -10.65 4.50
C PRO A 103 2.46 -10.61 4.44
N ALA A 104 3.10 -11.25 3.45
CA ALA A 104 4.54 -11.14 3.23
C ALA A 104 4.94 -9.76 2.67
N GLY A 105 3.99 -9.03 2.08
CA GLY A 105 4.19 -7.75 1.44
C GLY A 105 4.53 -7.86 -0.05
N LEU A 106 4.72 -6.71 -0.70
CA LEU A 106 4.96 -6.62 -2.14
C LEU A 106 6.01 -5.55 -2.47
N MET A 107 6.89 -5.85 -3.42
CA MET A 107 7.80 -4.87 -4.02
C MET A 107 7.30 -4.48 -5.41
N ILE A 108 7.01 -3.20 -5.64
CA ILE A 108 6.67 -2.69 -6.97
C ILE A 108 7.77 -1.71 -7.39
N LEU A 109 8.45 -2.06 -8.48
CA LEU A 109 9.67 -1.39 -8.93
C LEU A 109 9.49 -0.95 -10.37
N SER A 110 9.93 0.25 -10.71
CA SER A 110 10.17 0.62 -12.10
C SER A 110 11.49 -0.01 -12.56
N GLN A 111 11.55 -0.44 -13.82
CA GLN A 111 12.82 -0.81 -14.45
C GLN A 111 13.82 0.37 -14.41
N PRO A 112 15.13 0.09 -14.29
CA PRO A 112 16.14 1.14 -14.33
C PRO A 112 16.03 2.03 -15.57
N GLY A 113 15.93 3.35 -15.36
CA GLY A 113 15.82 4.34 -16.44
C GLY A 113 14.42 4.48 -17.07
N ALA A 114 13.44 3.69 -16.62
CA ALA A 114 12.06 3.81 -17.08
C ALA A 114 11.29 4.87 -16.28
N PHE A 115 10.51 5.68 -17.01
CA PHE A 115 9.48 6.54 -16.42
C PHE A 115 8.17 5.76 -16.36
N THR A 116 7.79 5.34 -15.16
CA THR A 116 6.62 4.49 -14.94
C THR A 116 5.60 5.21 -14.07
N THR A 117 4.36 5.27 -14.55
CA THR A 117 3.22 5.83 -13.83
C THR A 117 2.21 4.73 -13.54
N ILE A 118 1.75 4.66 -12.29
CA ILE A 118 0.52 3.96 -11.93
C ILE A 118 -0.48 5.05 -11.56
N GLY A 119 -1.61 5.07 -12.25
CA GLY A 119 -2.63 6.07 -11.99
C GLY A 119 -4.03 5.54 -12.21
N VAL A 120 -4.99 6.40 -11.94
CA VAL A 120 -6.41 6.13 -12.19
C VAL A 120 -6.86 6.99 -13.36
N GLY A 121 -7.74 6.44 -14.19
CA GLY A 121 -8.42 7.20 -15.23
C GLY A 121 -9.47 8.17 -14.66
N GLU A 122 -10.54 8.43 -15.41
CA GLU A 122 -11.59 9.41 -15.05
C GLU A 122 -12.44 9.02 -13.82
N MET A 123 -12.17 7.86 -13.22
CA MET A 123 -12.94 7.27 -12.14
C MET A 123 -12.57 7.82 -10.76
N VAL A 124 -13.51 7.73 -9.80
CA VAL A 124 -13.17 7.91 -8.39
C VAL A 124 -12.69 6.58 -7.84
N SER A 125 -11.39 6.34 -7.93
CA SER A 125 -10.72 5.21 -7.28
C SER A 125 -9.41 5.67 -6.67
N ARG A 126 -9.01 5.03 -5.58
CA ARG A 126 -7.62 5.09 -5.10
C ARG A 126 -6.71 4.37 -6.09
N VAL A 127 -5.39 4.60 -6.01
CA VAL A 127 -4.43 3.82 -6.81
C VAL A 127 -4.15 2.49 -6.11
N LEU A 128 -3.61 2.53 -4.89
CA LEU A 128 -3.17 1.35 -4.14
C LEU A 128 -3.82 1.30 -2.75
N GLN A 129 -4.40 0.16 -2.40
CA GLN A 129 -4.94 -0.14 -1.08
C GLN A 129 -4.12 -1.29 -0.47
N VAL A 130 -3.39 -1.02 0.61
CA VAL A 130 -2.57 -2.02 1.29
C VAL A 130 -3.32 -2.49 2.53
N HIS A 131 -3.81 -3.73 2.50
CA HIS A 131 -4.59 -4.31 3.59
C HIS A 131 -3.72 -4.94 4.68
N GLN A 132 -2.57 -5.49 4.29
CA GLN A 132 -1.57 -6.08 5.18
C GLN A 132 -0.22 -6.23 4.49
N GLY A 133 0.79 -6.64 5.24
CA GLY A 133 2.15 -6.76 4.72
C GLY A 133 2.82 -5.42 4.46
N GLY A 134 4.10 -5.46 4.10
CA GLY A 134 4.87 -4.29 3.69
C GLY A 134 4.62 -3.91 2.23
N LEU A 135 4.94 -2.66 1.88
CA LEU A 135 4.99 -2.22 0.48
C LEU A 135 6.29 -1.48 0.23
N MET A 136 7.05 -1.91 -0.76
CA MET A 136 8.17 -1.15 -1.29
C MET A 136 7.83 -0.61 -2.67
N LEU A 137 7.88 0.72 -2.82
CA LEU A 137 7.76 1.41 -4.09
C LEU A 137 9.11 2.05 -4.45
N SER A 138 9.59 1.80 -5.66
CA SER A 138 10.84 2.38 -6.14
C SER A 138 10.76 2.85 -7.58
N GLY A 139 11.08 4.13 -7.83
CA GLY A 139 11.16 4.68 -9.18
C GLY A 139 9.81 4.93 -9.87
N LEU A 140 8.73 5.06 -9.10
CA LEU A 140 7.36 5.12 -9.63
C LEU A 140 6.74 6.50 -9.46
N ARG A 141 5.85 6.87 -10.40
CA ARG A 141 4.86 7.92 -10.21
C ARG A 141 3.53 7.29 -9.82
N ILE A 142 2.95 7.71 -8.70
CA ILE A 142 1.59 7.35 -8.27
C ILE A 142 0.74 8.61 -8.37
N GLY A 143 -0.30 8.61 -9.21
CA GLY A 143 -1.09 9.82 -9.39
C GLY A 143 -2.50 9.66 -9.93
N GLY A 144 -3.27 10.75 -9.82
CA GLY A 144 -4.65 10.81 -10.29
C GLY A 144 -5.67 10.08 -9.41
N GLY A 145 -5.23 9.43 -8.33
CA GLY A 145 -6.12 8.71 -7.44
C GLY A 145 -7.06 9.63 -6.66
N ARG A 146 -8.30 9.19 -6.46
CA ARG A 146 -9.39 9.93 -5.82
C ARG A 146 -10.15 9.02 -4.87
N ALA A 147 -10.06 9.27 -3.56
CA ALA A 147 -10.68 8.41 -2.54
C ALA A 147 -11.08 9.18 -1.28
N THR A 148 -11.79 8.55 -0.34
CA THR A 148 -12.05 9.21 0.96
C THR A 148 -10.78 9.31 1.81
N GLN A 149 -9.90 8.31 1.75
CA GLN A 149 -8.65 8.25 2.51
C GLN A 149 -7.53 7.73 1.60
N GLY A 150 -6.39 8.41 1.56
CA GLY A 150 -5.22 7.94 0.82
C GLY A 150 -5.45 7.96 -0.69
N GLY A 151 -5.59 9.13 -1.31
CA GLY A 151 -5.99 9.22 -2.73
C GLY A 151 -5.04 8.44 -3.63
N GLY A 152 -3.74 8.58 -3.40
CA GLY A 152 -2.73 7.73 -4.02
C GLY A 152 -2.68 6.36 -3.36
N ILE A 153 -2.27 6.33 -2.09
CA ILE A 153 -2.02 5.09 -1.34
C ILE A 153 -2.72 5.15 0.01
N HIS A 154 -3.37 4.05 0.38
CA HIS A 154 -3.91 3.87 1.72
C HIS A 154 -3.33 2.59 2.34
N PHE A 155 -2.66 2.75 3.48
CA PHE A 155 -2.23 1.67 4.33
C PHE A 155 -3.29 1.49 5.42
N ALA A 156 -4.09 0.43 5.29
CA ALA A 156 -5.13 0.10 6.26
C ALA A 156 -4.52 -0.45 7.56
N ALA A 157 -5.25 -0.29 8.67
CA ALA A 157 -4.82 -0.74 9.99
C ALA A 157 -4.46 -2.23 9.99
N SER A 158 -3.16 -2.52 9.95
CA SER A 158 -2.64 -3.87 10.11
C SER A 158 -2.23 -4.08 11.55
N ARG A 159 -2.72 -5.16 12.18
CA ARG A 159 -2.31 -5.60 13.51
C ARG A 159 -0.90 -6.22 13.49
N GLY A 160 0.09 -5.50 12.97
CA GLY A 160 1.47 -5.94 12.80
C GLY A 160 2.41 -4.80 12.36
N ASN A 161 3.72 -5.08 12.36
CA ASN A 161 4.77 -4.15 11.93
C ASN A 161 4.74 -3.96 10.40
N GLN A 162 3.71 -3.32 9.88
CA GLN A 162 3.66 -2.91 8.48
C GLN A 162 4.75 -1.87 8.24
N GLU A 163 5.76 -2.22 7.46
CA GLU A 163 6.80 -1.31 7.01
C GLU A 163 6.61 -1.01 5.53
N ALA A 164 6.41 0.26 5.23
CA ALA A 164 6.33 0.79 3.88
C ALA A 164 7.59 1.59 3.57
N LEU A 165 8.11 1.42 2.35
CA LEU A 165 9.23 2.18 1.82
C LEU A 165 8.83 2.80 0.48
N ILE A 166 8.85 4.12 0.41
CA ILE A 166 8.71 4.88 -0.85
C ILE A 166 10.06 5.52 -1.15
N GLN A 167 10.71 5.10 -2.23
CA GLN A 167 12.00 5.65 -2.64
C GLN A 167 12.04 6.05 -4.11
N PHE A 168 12.79 7.12 -4.42
CA PHE A 168 12.96 7.62 -5.79
C PHE A 168 11.63 7.80 -6.54
N SER A 169 10.56 8.09 -5.82
CA SER A 169 9.19 8.04 -6.35
C SER A 169 8.52 9.41 -6.27
N MET A 170 7.45 9.57 -7.05
CA MET A 170 6.58 10.75 -7.03
C MET A 170 5.16 10.35 -6.65
N ILE A 171 4.62 10.95 -5.61
CA ILE A 171 3.20 10.83 -5.25
C ILE A 171 2.53 12.16 -5.60
N GLU A 172 1.74 12.20 -6.66
CA GLU A 172 1.26 13.46 -7.21
C GLU A 172 -0.17 13.50 -7.72
N SER A 173 -0.76 14.70 -7.65
CA SER A 173 -2.10 14.97 -8.18
C SER A 173 -3.18 14.01 -7.66
N ASN A 174 -2.99 13.50 -6.45
CA ASN A 174 -3.96 12.64 -5.79
C ASN A 174 -4.89 13.46 -4.91
N ILE A 175 -6.16 13.08 -4.83
CA ILE A 175 -7.20 13.81 -4.10
C ILE A 175 -7.82 12.88 -3.07
N ALA A 176 -7.93 13.32 -1.81
CA ALA A 176 -8.69 12.56 -0.82
C ALA A 176 -9.50 13.39 0.16
N GLY A 177 -10.40 12.77 0.93
CA GLY A 177 -10.98 13.38 2.12
C GLY A 177 -9.95 13.59 3.23
N ALA A 178 -8.91 12.75 3.30
CA ALA A 178 -7.74 12.89 4.14
C ALA A 178 -6.56 12.08 3.59
N GLY A 179 -5.32 12.55 3.73
CA GLY A 179 -4.15 11.90 3.11
C GLY A 179 -4.27 11.89 1.59
N GLY A 180 -4.25 13.06 0.95
CA GLY A 180 -4.37 13.17 -0.52
C GLY A 180 -3.36 12.27 -1.24
N GLY A 181 -2.09 12.34 -0.85
CA GLY A 181 -1.07 11.40 -1.31
C GLY A 181 -1.18 10.05 -0.62
N VAL A 182 -0.93 10.03 0.70
CA VAL A 182 -0.86 8.82 1.51
C VAL A 182 -1.70 8.97 2.78
N PHE A 183 -2.45 7.93 3.10
CA PHE A 183 -3.04 7.74 4.42
C PHE A 183 -2.45 6.49 5.07
N LEU A 184 -1.93 6.64 6.29
CA LEU A 184 -1.24 5.62 7.05
C LEU A 184 -1.98 5.39 8.37
N ASP A 185 -2.56 4.20 8.53
CA ASP A 185 -3.25 3.77 9.74
C ASP A 185 -2.38 2.76 10.51
N GLY A 186 -1.57 3.25 11.46
CA GLY A 186 -0.53 2.46 12.12
C GLY A 186 0.68 2.14 11.24
N GLY A 187 1.63 1.37 11.78
CA GLY A 187 2.83 0.94 11.04
C GLY A 187 3.91 2.02 10.87
N THR A 188 4.87 1.76 9.99
CA THR A 188 5.97 2.69 9.67
C THR A 188 6.03 2.98 8.18
N LEU A 189 6.07 4.25 7.80
CA LEU A 189 6.35 4.72 6.44
C LEU A 189 7.71 5.41 6.39
N ASN A 190 8.61 4.86 5.58
CA ASN A 190 9.91 5.45 5.25
C ASN A 190 9.86 6.06 3.84
N VAL A 191 10.19 7.35 3.73
CA VAL A 191 10.22 8.10 2.47
C VAL A 191 11.63 8.59 2.20
N HIS A 192 12.25 8.15 1.11
CA HIS A 192 13.62 8.51 0.76
C HIS A 192 13.70 9.05 -0.67
N HIS A 193 14.42 10.17 -0.89
CA HIS A 193 14.68 10.69 -2.24
C HIS A 193 13.42 10.84 -3.11
N SER A 194 12.30 11.20 -2.49
CA SER A 194 10.99 11.19 -3.14
C SER A 194 10.35 12.57 -3.11
N ARG A 195 9.33 12.74 -3.94
CA ARG A 195 8.58 14.00 -4.05
C ARG A 195 7.09 13.77 -3.91
N PHE A 196 6.45 14.62 -3.12
CA PHE A 196 5.01 14.69 -2.97
C PHE A 196 4.56 16.04 -3.52
N MET A 197 3.71 16.05 -4.54
CA MET A 197 3.36 17.30 -5.22
C MET A 197 1.93 17.33 -5.74
N GLY A 198 1.24 18.46 -5.61
CA GLY A 198 -0.08 18.60 -6.24
C GLY A 198 -1.14 17.73 -5.61
N ASN A 199 -0.86 17.09 -4.47
CA ASN A 199 -1.86 16.32 -3.75
C ASN A 199 -2.86 17.28 -3.11
N MET A 200 -4.09 16.80 -2.97
CA MET A 200 -5.20 17.63 -2.57
C MET A 200 -6.08 16.95 -1.54
N VAL A 201 -6.70 17.77 -0.70
CA VAL A 201 -7.85 17.34 0.09
C VAL A 201 -9.13 17.95 -0.47
N SER A 202 -10.10 17.09 -0.78
CA SER A 202 -11.42 17.46 -1.33
C SER A 202 -12.35 18.06 -0.27
N SER A 203 -13.44 18.70 -0.71
CA SER A 203 -14.48 19.27 0.16
C SER A 203 -15.28 18.25 0.97
N GLU A 204 -15.19 16.95 0.63
CA GLU A 204 -15.72 15.81 1.40
C GLU A 204 -14.82 15.51 2.63
N ALA A 205 -14.13 16.52 3.15
CA ALA A 205 -13.14 16.42 4.20
C ALA A 205 -13.73 15.80 5.47
N LEU A 206 -13.07 14.76 5.97
CA LEU A 206 -13.41 14.18 7.27
C LEU A 206 -13.19 15.23 8.38
N PRO A 207 -13.94 15.18 9.51
CA PRO A 207 -13.63 16.04 10.64
C PRO A 207 -12.19 15.81 11.15
N GLY A 208 -11.46 16.90 11.42
CA GLY A 208 -10.17 16.86 12.08
C GLY A 208 -8.96 17.11 11.16
N PRO A 209 -7.74 16.79 11.63
CA PRO A 209 -6.49 16.98 10.91
C PRO A 209 -6.40 16.13 9.64
N LEU A 210 -6.32 16.77 8.48
CA LEU A 210 -6.54 16.08 7.20
C LEU A 210 -5.28 15.51 6.56
N GLY A 211 -4.12 16.18 6.69
CA GLY A 211 -2.86 15.79 6.04
C GLY A 211 -2.99 15.74 4.52
N VAL A 212 -2.57 16.78 3.80
CA VAL A 212 -2.77 16.85 2.36
C VAL A 212 -1.89 15.86 1.61
N ASP A 213 -0.61 15.78 1.96
CA ASP A 213 0.31 14.82 1.38
C ASP A 213 0.30 13.52 2.16
N ILE A 214 0.45 13.60 3.49
CA ILE A 214 0.47 12.44 4.38
C ILE A 214 -0.44 12.67 5.58
N ARG A 215 -1.33 11.72 5.85
CA ARG A 215 -2.01 11.60 7.15
C ARG A 215 -1.60 10.31 7.83
N ALA A 216 -1.10 10.41 9.06
CA ALA A 216 -0.72 9.27 9.88
C ALA A 216 -1.53 9.25 11.18
N VAL A 217 -2.10 8.10 11.53
CA VAL A 217 -2.94 7.89 12.71
C VAL A 217 -2.56 6.60 13.43
N ASN A 218 -3.09 6.39 14.65
CA ASN A 218 -2.99 5.12 15.40
C ASN A 218 -1.55 4.61 15.61
N ASP A 219 -0.72 5.45 16.25
CA ASP A 219 0.69 5.11 16.60
C ASP A 219 1.59 4.85 15.38
N ALA A 220 1.19 5.37 14.22
CA ALA A 220 2.00 5.33 13.02
C ALA A 220 3.32 6.12 13.18
N THR A 221 4.35 5.68 12.47
CA THR A 221 5.65 6.37 12.39
C THR A 221 5.94 6.76 10.95
N VAL A 222 6.21 8.04 10.70
CA VAL A 222 6.65 8.54 9.40
C VAL A 222 8.12 8.97 9.51
N ARG A 223 8.96 8.48 8.60
CA ARG A 223 10.36 8.88 8.46
C ARG A 223 10.58 9.44 7.07
N ILE A 224 11.12 10.64 6.99
CA ILE A 224 11.31 11.36 5.73
C ILE A 224 12.76 11.79 5.62
N GLU A 225 13.42 11.33 4.55
CA GLU A 225 14.81 11.64 4.26
C GLU A 225 14.97 12.14 2.83
N ARG A 226 15.72 13.24 2.66
CA ARG A 226 16.12 13.77 1.34
C ARG A 226 14.93 13.91 0.37
N SER A 227 13.77 14.30 0.89
CA SER A 227 12.52 14.32 0.13
C SER A 227 11.87 15.70 0.17
N SER A 228 11.02 15.99 -0.81
CA SER A 228 10.36 17.29 -0.95
C SER A 228 8.84 17.16 -1.04
N PHE A 229 8.14 18.05 -0.34
CA PHE A 229 6.69 18.14 -0.29
C PHE A 229 6.30 19.54 -0.71
N TYR A 230 5.62 19.71 -1.84
CA TYR A 230 5.35 21.05 -2.36
C TYR A 230 4.13 21.15 -3.26
N ALA A 231 3.58 22.36 -3.39
CA ALA A 231 2.42 22.63 -4.23
C ALA A 231 1.22 21.71 -3.92
N HIS A 232 1.00 21.36 -2.64
CA HIS A 232 -0.21 20.69 -2.19
C HIS A 232 -1.33 21.71 -1.96
N TYR A 233 -2.59 21.29 -2.14
CA TYR A 233 -3.74 22.18 -2.09
C TYR A 233 -4.84 21.65 -1.17
N THR A 234 -5.58 22.56 -0.54
CA THR A 234 -6.83 22.19 0.13
C THR A 234 -7.98 22.89 -0.57
N PHE A 235 -9.03 22.15 -0.96
CA PHE A 235 -10.23 22.77 -1.49
C PHE A 235 -11.11 23.30 -0.33
N GLY A 236 -11.84 24.38 -0.61
CA GLY A 236 -12.51 25.23 0.38
C GLY A 236 -13.45 24.50 1.36
N GLY A 237 -13.49 25.05 2.58
CA GLY A 237 -14.50 24.75 3.60
C GLY A 237 -14.43 25.81 4.70
N THR A 238 -15.57 26.40 5.04
CA THR A 238 -15.75 27.20 6.26
C THR A 238 -15.61 26.26 7.47
N SER A 239 -15.02 26.75 8.57
CA SER A 239 -14.80 26.07 9.87
C SER A 239 -13.40 25.52 10.17
N ASN A 240 -13.02 25.71 11.43
CA ASN A 240 -11.81 25.42 12.23
C ASN A 240 -11.03 24.10 12.01
N MET A 241 -10.89 23.59 10.79
CA MET A 241 -10.13 22.35 10.52
C MET A 241 -8.62 22.63 10.43
N LEU A 242 -7.83 21.85 11.17
CA LEU A 242 -6.36 21.90 11.09
C LEU A 242 -5.90 21.26 9.77
N ARG A 243 -5.25 22.05 8.91
CA ARG A 243 -4.79 21.66 7.58
C ARG A 243 -3.27 21.78 7.53
N GLY A 244 -2.62 20.74 7.01
CA GLY A 244 -1.16 20.65 6.89
C GLY A 244 -0.80 19.66 5.80
N SER A 245 0.38 19.81 5.20
CA SER A 245 0.98 18.83 4.27
C SER A 245 1.08 17.47 4.94
N ILE A 246 1.56 17.45 6.18
CA ILE A 246 1.65 16.24 7.00
C ILE A 246 0.79 16.45 8.25
N SER A 247 -0.02 15.44 8.56
CA SER A 247 -0.86 15.39 9.76
C SER A 247 -0.56 14.13 10.56
N LEU A 248 -0.36 14.28 11.87
CA LEU A 248 -0.07 13.20 12.81
C LEU A 248 -1.13 13.18 13.93
N ASP A 249 -1.79 12.05 14.15
CA ASP A 249 -2.61 11.78 15.33
C ASP A 249 -2.00 10.62 16.11
N LYS A 250 -1.57 10.90 17.34
CA LYS A 250 -0.81 9.96 18.20
C LYS A 250 0.33 9.28 17.45
N SER A 251 1.01 9.99 16.55
CA SER A 251 1.96 9.41 15.60
C SER A 251 3.31 10.14 15.68
N THR A 252 4.37 9.48 15.23
CA THR A 252 5.75 10.01 15.27
C THR A 252 6.19 10.46 13.88
N LEU A 253 6.93 11.58 13.81
CA LEU A 253 7.58 12.04 12.58
C LEU A 253 9.07 12.29 12.82
N ASN A 254 9.91 11.75 11.94
CA ASN A 254 11.33 12.05 11.85
C ASN A 254 11.64 12.63 10.47
N MET A 255 12.29 13.79 10.41
CA MET A 255 12.68 14.43 9.17
C MET A 255 14.17 14.74 9.14
N PHE A 256 14.84 14.34 8.06
CA PHE A 256 16.26 14.62 7.84
C PHE A 256 16.48 15.13 6.41
N SER A 257 17.16 16.28 6.28
CA SER A 257 17.48 16.91 4.99
C SER A 257 16.28 16.99 4.02
N SER A 258 15.09 17.32 4.53
CA SER A 258 13.84 17.31 3.77
C SER A 258 13.15 18.68 3.84
N SER A 259 12.31 18.98 2.85
CA SER A 259 11.59 20.26 2.76
C SER A 259 10.08 20.06 2.62
N ILE A 260 9.32 20.93 3.29
CA ILE A 260 7.87 21.06 3.14
C ILE A 260 7.59 22.51 2.79
N ILE A 261 7.04 22.76 1.60
CA ILE A 261 6.74 24.09 1.08
C ILE A 261 5.29 24.08 0.61
N GLY A 262 4.36 24.55 1.44
CA GLY A 262 2.98 24.73 1.00
C GLY A 262 2.67 26.15 0.58
N ILE A 263 1.68 26.27 -0.29
CA ILE A 263 1.20 27.53 -0.87
C ILE A 263 -0.13 27.99 -0.24
N HIS A 264 -0.87 27.06 0.40
CA HIS A 264 -2.03 27.34 1.28
C HIS A 264 -2.07 26.27 2.39
N ASP A 265 -2.08 26.66 3.66
CA ASP A 265 -2.03 25.76 4.84
C ASP A 265 -0.85 24.75 4.84
N GLY A 266 0.25 25.18 4.23
CA GLY A 266 1.49 24.43 4.14
C GLY A 266 2.20 24.28 5.47
N GLY A 267 2.26 23.06 6.01
CA GLY A 267 3.01 22.81 7.24
C GLY A 267 2.80 21.42 7.80
N LEU A 268 3.34 21.24 9.00
CA LEU A 268 3.12 20.05 9.84
C LEU A 268 2.01 20.36 10.84
N VAL A 269 1.00 19.50 10.90
CA VAL A 269 -0.03 19.51 11.93
C VAL A 269 0.19 18.30 12.84
N VAL A 270 0.32 18.56 14.15
CA VAL A 270 0.38 17.50 15.18
C VAL A 270 -0.87 17.62 16.03
N ALA A 271 -1.76 16.65 15.94
CA ALA A 271 -2.91 16.53 16.82
C ALA A 271 -2.59 15.57 17.96
N SER A 272 -1.86 16.06 18.96
CA SER A 272 -1.83 15.41 20.26
C SER A 272 -3.05 15.88 21.04
N GLN A 273 -4.01 14.98 21.29
CA GLN A 273 -5.22 15.14 22.10
C GLN A 273 -5.50 16.56 22.64
N LEU A 274 -6.34 17.31 21.92
CA LEU A 274 -7.10 18.40 22.56
C LEU A 274 -8.30 17.77 23.30
N THR A 275 -8.03 17.10 24.43
CA THR A 275 -9.05 17.06 25.48
C THR A 275 -8.95 18.40 26.21
N PRO A 276 -9.99 19.25 26.21
CA PRO A 276 -10.00 20.38 27.12
C PRO A 276 -9.96 19.80 28.53
N ALA A 277 -8.99 20.23 29.33
CA ALA A 277 -9.08 20.04 30.77
C ALA A 277 -10.35 20.78 31.23
N THR A 278 -11.36 20.02 31.66
CA THR A 278 -12.45 20.54 32.50
C THR A 278 -11.99 20.64 33.93
#